data_AF-A0A1I3F2A7-F1
#
_entry.id   AF-A0A1I3F2A7-F1
#
_cell.length_a   1.000
_cell.length_b   1.000
_cell.length_c   1.000
_cell.angle_alpha   90.00
_cell.angle_beta   90.00
_cell.angle_gamma   90.00
#
_symmetry.space_group_name_H-M   'P 1'
#
loop_
_entity.id
_entity.type
_entity.pdbx_description
1 polymer ?
#
loop_
_entity_poly.entity_id
_entity_poly.type
_entity_poly.pdbx_seq_one_letter_code
_entity_poly.pdbx_strand_id
1 'polypeptide(L)'
;MAAAQFLRDLIAAVPYRLHKVLTDNGIQFANRSCDTTAFEHIFGRVCREHGIEHRLTKVKHPWTNGQVERMSRTIKEGEADQKTIRGIVFPLNVKRFHYDNHDQLRTHLDDFIAAYNLARRLKTLNGLTPYEYICKIWTSEPDRVIVNPIHQMPGLNN
;
A
#
# COMPACT_ATOMS: atom_id res chain seq x y z
N MET A 1 -6.37 -5.40 16.15
CA MET A 1 -6.82 -3.99 16.20
C MET A 1 -6.09 -3.10 15.20
N ALA A 2 -4.76 -3.02 15.22
CA ALA A 2 -3.98 -2.14 14.34
C ALA A 2 -4.30 -2.28 12.84
N ALA A 3 -4.41 -3.50 12.31
CA ALA A 3 -4.74 -3.72 10.89
C ALA A 3 -6.13 -3.18 10.49
N ALA A 4 -7.13 -3.30 11.37
CA ALA A 4 -8.46 -2.78 11.13
C ALA A 4 -8.50 -1.25 11.21
N GLN A 5 -7.72 -0.65 12.12
CA GLN A 5 -7.58 0.81 12.17
C GLN A 5 -6.90 1.34 10.92
N PHE A 6 -5.78 0.73 10.51
CA PHE A 6 -5.10 1.07 9.27
C PHE A 6 -6.04 1.01 8.06
N LEU A 7 -6.90 -0.01 7.97
CA LEU A 7 -7.87 -0.10 6.87
C LEU A 7 -8.87 1.08 6.89
N ARG A 8 -9.34 1.51 8.06
CA ARG A 8 -10.22 2.70 8.16
C ARG A 8 -9.50 3.97 7.72
N ASP A 9 -8.27 4.16 8.18
CA ASP A 9 -7.46 5.32 7.82
C ASP A 9 -7.16 5.32 6.30
N LEU A 10 -6.88 4.14 5.73
CA LEU A 10 -6.66 3.96 4.30
C LEU A 10 -7.92 4.31 3.49
N ILE A 11 -9.09 3.81 3.90
CA ILE A 11 -10.37 4.11 3.23
C ILE A 11 -10.65 5.61 3.24
N ALA A 12 -10.33 6.31 4.32
CA ALA A 12 -10.50 7.75 4.43
C ALA A 12 -9.50 8.55 3.58
N ALA A 13 -8.29 8.01 3.39
CA ALA A 13 -7.20 8.71 2.70
C ALA A 13 -7.24 8.56 1.17
N VAL A 14 -7.61 7.38 0.65
CA VAL A 14 -7.54 7.13 -0.80
C VAL A 14 -8.70 7.80 -1.55
N PRO A 15 -8.46 8.36 -2.75
CA PRO A 15 -9.51 9.06 -3.50
C PRO A 15 -10.49 8.12 -4.22
N TYR A 16 -10.38 6.80 -4.08
CA TYR A 16 -11.17 5.81 -4.81
C TYR A 16 -11.79 4.75 -3.92
N ARG A 17 -12.85 4.09 -4.40
CA ARG A 17 -13.51 3.04 -3.64
C ARG A 17 -12.68 1.76 -3.66
N LEU A 18 -12.35 1.25 -2.48
CA LEU A 18 -11.83 -0.11 -2.34
C LEU A 18 -12.99 -1.10 -2.53
N HIS A 19 -12.83 -2.06 -3.44
CA HIS A 19 -13.82 -3.10 -3.68
C HIS A 19 -13.42 -4.45 -3.10
N LYS A 20 -12.11 -4.73 -3.09
CA LYS A 20 -11.56 -6.03 -2.68
C LYS A 20 -10.23 -5.83 -1.95
N VAL A 21 -10.03 -6.62 -0.91
CA VAL A 21 -8.75 -6.71 -0.17
C VAL A 21 -8.34 -8.18 -0.10
N LEU A 22 -7.08 -8.46 -0.44
CA LEU A 22 -6.50 -9.80 -0.39
C LEU A 22 -5.44 -9.84 0.71
N THR A 23 -5.62 -10.70 1.70
CA THR A 23 -4.66 -10.90 2.80
C THR A 23 -4.28 -12.36 2.94
N ASP A 24 -3.20 -12.63 3.66
CA ASP A 24 -2.94 -13.99 4.13
C ASP A 24 -3.88 -14.39 5.27
N ASN A 25 -3.74 -15.62 5.75
CA ASN A 25 -4.46 -16.14 6.91
C ASN A 25 -3.78 -15.75 8.24
N GLY A 26 -3.02 -14.65 8.25
CA GLY A 26 -2.36 -14.16 9.45
C GLY A 26 -3.37 -13.76 10.52
N ILE A 27 -2.94 -13.87 11.78
CA ILE A 27 -3.78 -13.56 12.95
C ILE A 27 -4.25 -12.10 12.98
N GLN A 28 -3.62 -11.21 12.19
CA GLN A 28 -4.03 -9.82 12.06
C GLN A 28 -5.26 -9.64 11.16
N PHE A 29 -5.62 -10.64 10.36
CA PHE A 29 -6.65 -10.53 9.32
C PHE A 29 -7.76 -11.57 9.47
N ALA A 30 -7.46 -12.76 10.00
CA ALA A 30 -8.41 -13.84 10.18
C ALA A 30 -8.30 -14.49 11.58
N ASN A 31 -9.42 -15.02 12.07
CA ASN A 31 -9.42 -15.90 13.23
C ASN A 31 -8.68 -17.21 12.89
N ARG A 32 -8.13 -17.87 13.91
CA ARG A 32 -7.48 -19.17 13.69
C ARG A 32 -8.55 -20.23 13.42
N SER A 33 -8.17 -21.28 12.69
CA SER A 33 -9.06 -22.42 12.44
C SER A 33 -9.50 -23.16 13.70
N CYS A 34 -8.78 -23.01 14.82
CA CYS A 34 -9.17 -23.53 16.13
C CYS A 34 -10.26 -22.70 16.83
N ASP A 35 -10.52 -21.48 16.37
CA ASP A 35 -11.43 -20.54 17.01
C ASP A 35 -12.85 -20.73 16.45
N THR A 36 -13.45 -21.88 16.73
CA THR A 36 -14.75 -22.31 16.18
C THR A 36 -15.94 -21.51 16.72
N THR A 37 -15.76 -20.81 17.85
CA THR A 37 -16.79 -20.00 18.52
C THR A 37 -16.48 -18.50 18.49
N ALA A 38 -15.39 -18.08 17.83
CA ALA A 38 -15.01 -16.67 17.78
C ALA A 38 -15.97 -15.87 16.89
N PHE A 39 -16.36 -14.71 17.38
CA PHE A 39 -17.05 -13.71 16.57
C PHE A 39 -16.24 -13.32 15.33
N GLU A 40 -16.92 -12.77 14.32
CA GLU A 40 -16.29 -12.24 13.10
C GLU A 40 -15.05 -11.41 13.45
N HIS A 41 -13.92 -11.75 12.82
CA HIS A 41 -12.66 -11.05 13.06
C HIS A 41 -12.83 -9.54 12.72
N ILE A 42 -12.31 -8.65 13.56
CA ILE A 42 -12.55 -7.20 13.42
C ILE A 42 -12.18 -6.64 12.04
N PHE A 43 -11.15 -7.20 11.41
CA PHE A 43 -10.76 -6.81 10.05
C PHE A 43 -11.85 -7.17 9.02
N GLY A 44 -12.39 -8.39 9.09
CA GLY A 44 -13.51 -8.82 8.23
C GLY A 44 -14.75 -7.97 8.45
N ARG A 45 -15.04 -7.63 9.71
CA ARG A 45 -16.16 -6.73 10.05
C ARG A 45 -16.03 -5.36 9.40
N VAL A 46 -14.86 -4.73 9.47
CA VAL A 46 -14.60 -3.43 8.80
C VAL A 46 -14.73 -3.56 7.29
N CYS A 47 -14.20 -4.62 6.69
CA CYS A 47 -14.38 -4.87 5.26
C CYS A 47 -15.88 -4.93 4.89
N ARG A 48 -16.68 -5.69 5.66
CA ARG A 48 -18.12 -5.82 5.44
C ARG A 48 -18.88 -4.50 5.61
N GLU A 49 -18.57 -3.73 6.66
CA GLU A 49 -19.17 -2.40 6.92
C GLU A 49 -18.94 -1.43 5.75
N HIS A 50 -17.79 -1.50 5.08
CA HIS A 50 -17.46 -0.66 3.94
C HIS A 50 -17.77 -1.29 2.56
N GLY A 51 -18.41 -2.47 2.53
CA GLY A 51 -18.75 -3.19 1.30
C GLY A 51 -17.51 -3.63 0.50
N ILE A 52 -16.43 -3.97 1.20
CA ILE A 52 -15.16 -4.48 0.67
C ILE A 52 -15.17 -6.00 0.76
N GLU A 53 -14.96 -6.68 -0.36
CA GLU A 53 -14.79 -8.14 -0.39
C GLU A 53 -13.43 -8.51 0.21
N HIS A 54 -13.42 -9.17 1.37
CA HIS A 54 -12.19 -9.69 1.97
C HIS A 54 -11.91 -11.10 1.47
N ARG A 55 -10.81 -11.26 0.73
CA ARG A 55 -10.32 -12.55 0.23
C ARG A 55 -9.08 -12.98 1.01
N LEU A 56 -9.02 -14.25 1.35
CA LEU A 56 -7.85 -14.87 1.96
C LEU A 56 -7.05 -15.63 0.90
N THR A 57 -5.73 -15.51 0.94
CA THR A 57 -4.86 -16.34 0.09
C THR A 57 -5.05 -17.81 0.45
N LYS A 58 -5.01 -18.68 -0.55
CA LYS A 58 -4.94 -20.12 -0.30
C LYS A 58 -3.64 -20.47 0.42
N VAL A 59 -3.73 -21.36 1.40
CA VAL A 59 -2.58 -21.90 2.14
C VAL A 59 -1.60 -22.54 1.13
N LYS A 60 -0.31 -22.22 1.24
CA LYS A 60 0.79 -22.70 0.35
C LYS A 60 0.70 -22.24 -1.11
N HIS A 61 0.24 -21.02 -1.38
CA HIS A 61 0.36 -20.38 -2.70
C HIS A 61 1.29 -19.16 -2.68
N PRO A 62 2.61 -19.36 -2.93
CA PRO A 62 3.62 -18.30 -2.79
C PRO A 62 3.41 -17.11 -3.74
N TRP A 63 2.80 -17.34 -4.90
CA TRP A 63 2.67 -16.29 -5.93
C TRP A 63 1.76 -15.14 -5.49
N THR A 64 0.77 -15.41 -4.63
CA THR A 64 -0.23 -14.43 -4.20
C THR A 64 0.35 -13.44 -3.17
N ASN A 65 1.35 -13.86 -2.39
CA ASN A 65 2.07 -13.00 -1.45
C ASN A 65 3.33 -12.36 -2.05
N GLY A 66 3.82 -12.91 -3.18
CA GLY A 66 5.09 -12.51 -3.78
C GLY A 66 5.17 -11.05 -4.23
N GLN A 67 4.05 -10.36 -4.50
CA GLN A 67 4.05 -8.92 -4.80
C GLN A 67 4.36 -8.08 -3.56
N VAL A 68 3.66 -8.35 -2.45
CA VAL A 68 3.87 -7.67 -1.16
C VAL A 68 5.24 -7.99 -0.59
N GLU A 69 5.68 -9.26 -0.69
CA GLU A 69 7.02 -9.67 -0.28
C GLU A 69 8.11 -8.99 -1.10
N ARG A 70 7.94 -8.88 -2.43
CA ARG A 70 8.89 -8.18 -3.30
C ARG A 70 8.96 -6.69 -2.95
N MET A 71 7.81 -6.03 -2.76
CA MET A 71 7.78 -4.63 -2.34
C MET A 71 8.46 -4.44 -0.98
N SER A 72 8.13 -5.29 -0.01
CA SER A 72 8.73 -5.26 1.33
C SER A 72 10.24 -5.50 1.29
N ARG A 73 10.73 -6.36 0.38
CA ARG A 73 12.15 -6.56 0.16
C ARG A 73 12.80 -5.32 -0.41
N THR A 74 12.20 -4.69 -1.43
CA THR A 74 12.69 -3.42 -1.99
C THR A 74 12.80 -2.32 -0.94
N ILE A 75 11.84 -2.24 -0.01
CA ILE A 75 11.86 -1.27 1.10
C ILE A 75 12.96 -1.61 2.13
N LYS A 76 13.22 -2.90 2.38
CA LYS A 76 14.17 -3.32 3.42
C LYS A 76 15.62 -3.32 2.93
N GLU A 77 15.84 -3.82 1.72
CA GLU A 77 17.14 -4.16 1.17
C GLU A 77 17.59 -3.19 0.07
N GLY A 78 16.68 -2.31 -0.36
CA GLY A 78 16.84 -1.55 -1.59
C GLY A 78 16.59 -2.42 -2.82
N GLU A 79 16.62 -1.80 -3.99
CA GLU A 79 16.70 -2.54 -5.25
C GLU A 79 18.10 -3.12 -5.39
N ALA A 80 18.21 -4.44 -5.33
CA ALA A 80 19.38 -5.12 -5.86
C ALA A 80 19.34 -4.94 -7.38
N ASP A 81 20.28 -4.15 -7.89
CA ASP A 81 20.70 -4.21 -9.29
C ASP A 81 19.81 -3.51 -10.34
N GLN A 82 19.62 -2.20 -10.19
CA GLN A 82 19.40 -1.36 -11.37
C GLN A 82 20.18 -0.06 -11.27
N LYS A 83 21.41 -0.12 -11.83
CA LYS A 83 22.24 1.00 -12.30
C LYS A 83 21.42 2.29 -12.46
N THR A 84 21.61 3.22 -11.53
CA THR A 84 21.33 4.66 -11.64
C THR A 84 20.32 5.01 -12.73
N ILE A 85 19.02 4.77 -12.47
CA ILE A 85 17.99 5.37 -13.32
C ILE A 85 18.00 6.87 -13.04
N ARG A 86 18.77 7.59 -13.86
CA ARG A 86 18.70 9.05 -14.03
C ARG A 86 18.88 9.90 -12.77
N GLY A 87 19.84 9.55 -11.91
CA GLY A 87 20.25 10.41 -10.79
C GLY A 87 19.24 10.53 -9.66
N ILE A 88 18.14 9.77 -9.69
CA ILE A 88 17.20 9.67 -8.58
C ILE A 88 17.51 8.38 -7.83
N VAL A 89 18.26 8.52 -6.72
CA VAL A 89 18.56 7.40 -5.82
C VAL A 89 17.31 7.10 -5.01
N PHE A 90 16.55 6.06 -5.40
CA PHE A 90 15.49 5.51 -4.54
C PHE A 90 15.65 4.01 -4.26
N PRO A 91 16.58 3.65 -3.37
CA PRO A 91 16.40 2.47 -2.54
C PRO A 91 16.24 2.92 -1.09
N LEU A 92 15.02 2.81 -0.56
CA LEU A 92 14.87 2.67 0.88
C LEU A 92 15.67 1.42 1.27
N ASN A 93 16.76 1.63 1.99
CA ASN A 93 17.55 0.54 2.51
C ASN A 93 17.47 0.59 4.02
N VAL A 94 16.27 0.35 4.56
CA VAL A 94 15.99 0.44 6.00
C VAL A 94 16.98 -0.42 6.81
N LYS A 95 17.55 -1.49 6.24
CA LYS A 95 18.59 -2.29 6.89
C LYS A 95 19.99 -1.64 6.94
N ARG A 96 20.31 -0.70 6.04
CA ARG A 96 21.61 0.00 6.00
C ARG A 96 21.62 1.33 6.74
N PHE A 97 20.47 1.96 6.91
CA PHE A 97 20.35 3.21 7.67
C PHE A 97 20.24 2.91 9.17
N HIS A 98 21.06 3.60 9.96
CA HIS A 98 20.85 3.68 11.40
C HIS A 98 19.83 4.77 11.68
N TYR A 99 18.84 4.47 12.53
CA TYR A 99 17.85 5.43 12.98
C TYR A 99 18.05 5.69 14.47
N ASP A 100 18.21 6.94 14.85
CA ASP A 100 18.36 7.32 16.25
C ASP A 100 17.02 7.30 16.99
N ASN A 101 15.91 7.46 16.25
CA ASN A 101 14.56 7.41 16.78
C ASN A 101 13.54 6.97 15.71
N HIS A 102 12.31 6.71 16.15
CA HIS A 102 11.22 6.30 15.26
C HIS A 102 10.77 7.40 14.28
N ASP A 103 10.99 8.67 14.58
CA ASP A 103 10.57 9.77 13.71
C ASP A 103 11.44 9.85 12.46
N GLN A 104 12.75 9.60 12.56
CA GLN A 104 13.62 9.47 11.40
C GLN A 104 13.17 8.33 10.47
N LEU A 105 12.74 7.19 11.03
CA LEU A 105 12.19 6.09 10.24
C LEU A 105 10.86 6.49 9.56
N ARG A 106 9.99 7.22 10.26
CA ARG A 106 8.73 7.73 9.69
C ARG A 106 8.98 8.67 8.52
N THR A 107 9.82 9.70 8.70
CA THR A 107 10.18 10.64 7.63
C THR A 107 10.73 9.92 6.41
N HIS A 108 11.63 8.95 6.61
CA HIS A 108 12.19 8.20 5.50
C HIS A 108 11.13 7.36 4.77
N LEU A 109 10.18 6.74 5.49
CA LEU A 109 9.06 6.03 4.89
C LEU A 109 8.12 6.98 4.13
N ASP A 110 7.90 8.20 4.62
CA ASP A 110 7.08 9.20 3.95
C ASP A 110 7.73 9.67 2.64
N ASP A 111 9.04 9.96 2.67
CA ASP A 111 9.83 10.30 1.48
C ASP A 111 9.76 9.19 0.42
N PHE A 112 9.82 7.93 0.85
CA PHE A 112 9.64 6.78 -0.04
C PHE A 112 8.29 6.77 -0.73
N ILE A 113 7.22 6.94 0.05
CA ILE A 113 5.85 6.90 -0.45
C ILE A 113 5.64 8.05 -1.44
N ALA A 114 6.10 9.25 -1.10
CA ALA A 114 6.04 10.42 -1.97
C ALA A 114 6.78 10.16 -3.29
N ALA A 115 8.02 9.68 -3.22
CA ALA A 115 8.82 9.36 -4.38
C ALA A 115 8.22 8.27 -5.27
N TYR A 116 7.72 7.20 -4.67
CA TYR A 116 7.11 6.10 -5.39
C TYR A 116 5.85 6.55 -6.12
N ASN A 117 5.00 7.33 -5.44
CA ASN A 117 3.73 7.76 -6.00
C ASN A 117 3.86 8.92 -7.01
N LEU A 118 4.82 9.83 -6.82
CA LEU A 118 4.94 11.07 -7.58
C LEU A 118 6.08 11.09 -8.60
N ALA A 119 7.20 10.39 -8.35
CA ALA A 119 8.39 10.45 -9.21
C ALA A 119 8.64 9.15 -9.99
N ARG A 120 8.28 7.99 -9.43
CA ARG A 120 8.58 6.69 -10.03
C ARG A 120 7.60 6.34 -11.16
N ARG A 121 8.11 6.32 -12.39
CA ARG A 121 7.36 5.83 -13.57
C ARG A 121 7.37 4.30 -13.63
N LEU A 122 6.20 3.68 -13.76
CA LEU A 122 6.06 2.22 -13.75
C LEU A 122 5.73 1.69 -15.15
N LYS A 123 6.46 0.66 -15.60
CA LYS A 123 6.22 0.01 -16.91
C LYS A 123 4.81 -0.57 -17.01
N THR A 124 4.29 -1.13 -15.92
CA THR A 124 2.92 -1.67 -15.82
C THR A 124 1.83 -0.60 -15.99
N LEU A 125 2.17 0.67 -15.76
CA LEU A 125 1.29 1.82 -15.95
C LEU A 125 1.63 2.59 -17.24
N ASN A 126 2.25 1.93 -18.22
CA ASN A 126 2.69 2.53 -19.48
C ASN A 126 3.60 3.75 -19.30
N GLY A 127 4.46 3.72 -18.27
CA GLY A 127 5.40 4.79 -17.97
C GLY A 127 4.80 5.96 -17.19
N LEU A 128 3.57 5.86 -16.71
CA LEU A 128 2.99 6.82 -15.77
C LEU A 128 3.47 6.56 -14.33
N THR A 129 3.48 7.59 -13.51
CA THR A 129 3.56 7.44 -12.05
C THR A 129 2.21 6.95 -11.50
N PRO A 130 2.19 6.34 -10.30
CA PRO A 130 0.92 5.96 -9.66
C PRO A 130 -0.07 7.13 -9.55
N TYR A 131 0.42 8.33 -9.18
CA TYR A 131 -0.41 9.53 -9.10
C TYR A 131 -0.95 9.97 -10.48
N GLU A 132 -0.08 10.05 -11.50
CA GLU A 132 -0.50 10.37 -12.88
C GLU A 132 -1.57 9.39 -13.38
N TYR A 133 -1.41 8.11 -13.05
CA TYR A 133 -2.37 7.07 -13.41
C TYR A 133 -3.72 7.27 -12.72
N ILE A 134 -3.74 7.55 -11.41
CA ILE A 134 -4.98 7.84 -10.67
C ILE A 134 -5.68 9.06 -11.29
N CYS A 135 -4.95 10.13 -11.60
CA CYS A 135 -5.52 11.32 -12.26
C CYS A 135 -6.10 10.98 -13.65
N LYS A 136 -5.43 10.13 -14.42
CA LYS A 136 -5.94 9.67 -15.72
C LYS A 136 -7.24 8.88 -15.59
N ILE A 137 -7.32 7.97 -14.61
CA ILE A 137 -8.53 7.18 -14.34
C ILE A 137 -9.66 8.11 -13.91
N TRP A 138 -9.42 9.09 -13.05
CA TRP A 138 -10.43 10.08 -12.68
C TRP A 138 -11.03 10.80 -13.90
N THR A 139 -10.19 11.28 -14.83
CA THR A 139 -10.67 11.98 -16.03
C THR A 139 -11.47 11.07 -16.97
N SER A 140 -11.15 9.77 -17.00
CA SER A 140 -11.74 8.83 -17.95
C SER A 140 -12.96 8.08 -17.39
N GLU A 141 -12.98 7.86 -16.07
CA GLU A 141 -13.96 7.07 -15.33
C GLU A 141 -14.26 7.73 -13.97
N PRO A 142 -14.91 8.92 -13.95
CA PRO A 142 -15.09 9.71 -12.73
C PRO A 142 -15.85 8.94 -11.65
N ASP A 143 -16.81 8.08 -12.01
CA ASP A 143 -17.61 7.31 -11.04
C ASP A 143 -16.80 6.33 -10.18
N ARG A 144 -15.54 6.03 -10.56
CA ARG A 144 -14.66 5.11 -9.82
C ARG A 144 -13.86 5.78 -8.71
N VAL A 145 -13.80 7.10 -8.71
CA VAL A 145 -13.00 7.90 -7.80
C VAL A 145 -13.99 8.83 -7.08
N ILE A 146 -13.93 8.88 -5.75
CA ILE A 146 -14.94 9.55 -4.91
C ILE A 146 -14.57 11.03 -4.72
N VAL A 147 -13.29 11.38 -4.84
CA VAL A 147 -12.74 12.71 -4.58
C VAL A 147 -11.79 13.10 -5.70
N ASN A 148 -11.86 14.35 -6.18
CA ASN A 148 -10.95 14.85 -7.21
C ASN A 148 -9.47 14.76 -6.74
N PRO A 149 -8.64 13.89 -7.33
CA PRO A 149 -7.27 13.65 -6.88
C PRO A 149 -6.33 14.80 -7.25
N ILE A 150 -6.73 15.70 -8.16
CA ILE A 150 -5.93 16.83 -8.65
C ILE A 150 -5.60 17.81 -7.52
N HIS A 151 -6.40 17.83 -6.45
CA HIS A 151 -6.19 18.66 -5.26
C HIS A 151 -5.45 17.94 -4.12
N GLN A 152 -5.10 16.65 -4.28
CA GLN A 152 -4.39 15.85 -3.28
C GLN A 152 -2.87 15.81 -3.50
N MET A 153 -2.31 16.69 -4.34
CA MET A 153 -0.86 16.90 -4.31
C MET A 153 -0.49 17.37 -2.89
N PRO A 154 0.36 16.65 -2.14
CA PRO A 154 1.22 17.37 -1.22
C PRO A 154 2.09 18.20 -2.17
N GLY A 155 1.76 19.49 -2.33
CA GLY A 155 2.79 20.44 -2.69
C GLY A 155 3.95 20.23 -1.73
N LEU A 156 5.16 20.64 -2.12
CA LEU A 156 6.29 20.74 -1.18
C LEU A 156 5.80 21.51 0.05
N ASN A 157 5.46 20.79 1.12
CA ASN A 157 5.05 21.41 2.36
C ASN A 157 6.35 21.97 2.94
N ASN A 158 6.39 23.30 3.04
CA ASN A 158 7.40 24.07 3.77
C ASN A 158 7.47 23.63 5.23
#